data_AF-A0A6I6E7U1-F1
#
_entry.id   AF-A0A6I6E7U1-F1
#
_cell.length_a   1.000
_cell.length_b   1.000
_cell.length_c   1.000
_cell.angle_alpha   90.00
_cell.angle_beta   90.00
_cell.angle_gamma   90.00
#
_symmetry.space_group_name_H-M   'P 1'
#
loop_
_entity.id
_entity.type
_entity.pdbx_description
1 polymer ?
#
loop_
_entity_poly.entity_id
_entity_poly.type
_entity_poly.pdbx_seq_one_letter_code
_entity_poly.pdbx_strand_id
1 'polypeptide(L)'
;MKRATFALTLGALAAALTGCNGAAPWVDATTPSPTPTASQRSYGDGAEAPAPTETPEPVVNDLETGSAKRQLDAGAVVADVTYWSDLALDQWTAAAAKPLSLSLSTTITPNDGQGVYLQRASVTVVPDGGEALPVQEDASTEPHGYLVLSPYSYSQTFTIGAVPDGTRSVTLQIRYEFLVQTTPTSDEYAKQTATDSLTVAIAG
;
A
#
# COMPACT_ATOMS: atom_id res chain seq x y z
N MET A 1 -31.17 -31.66 24.43
CA MET A 1 -31.81 -32.61 23.50
C MET A 1 -30.82 -32.95 22.39
N LYS A 2 -30.87 -34.21 21.94
CA LYS A 2 -30.05 -34.99 20.99
C LYS A 2 -29.10 -34.26 20.00
N ARG A 3 -27.87 -34.79 19.95
CA ARG A 3 -26.81 -34.58 18.94
C ARG A 3 -27.23 -35.11 17.57
N ALA A 4 -26.74 -34.49 16.48
CA ALA A 4 -26.73 -35.08 15.14
C ALA A 4 -25.34 -34.94 14.51
N THR A 5 -24.68 -36.06 14.35
CA THR A 5 -23.42 -36.26 13.62
C THR A 5 -23.77 -36.61 12.18
N PHE A 6 -23.18 -35.94 11.20
CA PHE A 6 -23.18 -36.40 9.81
C PHE A 6 -21.73 -36.69 9.39
N ALA A 7 -21.46 -37.97 9.16
CA ALA A 7 -20.27 -38.46 8.48
C ALA A 7 -20.62 -38.65 7.00
N LEU A 8 -19.77 -38.20 6.09
CA LEU A 8 -19.75 -38.68 4.71
C LEU A 8 -18.30 -38.89 4.26
N THR A 9 -18.10 -40.06 3.66
CA THR A 9 -16.85 -40.72 3.32
C THR A 9 -16.38 -40.46 1.89
N LEU A 10 -15.05 -40.49 1.73
CA LEU A 10 -14.22 -40.95 0.60
C LEU A 10 -14.44 -40.39 -0.83
N GLY A 11 -13.35 -39.83 -1.36
CA GLY A 11 -13.09 -39.72 -2.79
C GLY A 11 -11.59 -39.51 -3.04
N ALA A 12 -10.83 -40.60 -3.13
CA ALA A 12 -9.44 -40.59 -3.57
C ALA A 12 -9.39 -40.60 -5.11
N LEU A 13 -8.63 -39.71 -5.72
CA LEU A 13 -8.14 -39.88 -7.09
C LEU A 13 -6.70 -39.36 -7.18
N ALA A 14 -5.78 -40.31 -7.27
CA ALA A 14 -4.38 -40.09 -7.60
C ALA A 14 -4.24 -40.11 -9.13
N ALA A 15 -3.63 -39.08 -9.70
CA ALA A 15 -3.13 -39.09 -11.06
C ALA A 15 -1.66 -38.68 -11.04
N ALA A 16 -0.80 -39.68 -11.23
CA ALA A 16 0.60 -39.49 -11.54
C ALA A 16 0.73 -39.19 -13.04
N LEU A 17 1.44 -38.12 -13.39
CA LEU A 17 2.03 -37.94 -14.73
C LEU A 17 3.50 -37.56 -14.57
N THR A 18 4.33 -38.45 -15.10
CA THR A 18 5.79 -38.43 -15.23
C THR A 18 6.23 -37.78 -16.54
N GLY A 19 7.40 -37.15 -16.54
CA GLY A 19 8.21 -36.82 -17.74
C GLY A 19 7.98 -35.40 -18.28
N CYS A 20 8.98 -34.62 -18.71
CA CYS A 20 10.31 -34.97 -19.21
C CYS A 20 11.35 -33.91 -18.81
N ASN A 21 12.46 -34.38 -18.25
CA ASN A 21 13.71 -33.65 -18.13
C ASN A 21 14.48 -33.89 -19.45
N GLY A 22 14.46 -32.91 -20.36
CA GLY A 22 15.15 -32.97 -21.64
C GLY A 22 16.13 -31.83 -21.75
N ALA A 23 17.38 -32.05 -21.32
CA ALA A 23 18.49 -31.19 -21.72
C ALA A 23 18.67 -31.29 -23.23
N ALA A 24 18.72 -30.15 -23.89
CA ALA A 24 18.81 -30.07 -25.34
C ALA A 24 20.16 -30.63 -25.86
N PRO A 25 20.17 -31.40 -26.96
CA PRO A 25 21.31 -32.25 -27.35
C PRO A 25 22.43 -31.54 -28.12
N TRP A 26 22.57 -30.21 -28.02
CA TRP A 26 23.60 -29.48 -28.79
C TRP A 26 25.00 -29.52 -28.17
N VAL A 27 25.24 -30.30 -27.11
CA VAL A 27 26.59 -30.56 -26.63
C VAL A 27 27.11 -31.86 -27.28
N ASP A 28 27.82 -31.69 -28.39
CA ASP A 28 29.21 -32.15 -28.53
C ASP A 28 29.66 -32.05 -29.99
N ALA A 29 30.61 -31.15 -30.23
CA ALA A 29 31.61 -31.32 -31.28
C ALA A 29 32.87 -30.54 -30.90
N THR A 30 33.70 -31.14 -30.05
CA THR A 30 35.13 -30.83 -30.01
C THR A 30 35.73 -31.17 -31.37
N THR A 31 36.11 -30.15 -32.15
CA THR A 31 37.04 -30.30 -33.29
C THR A 31 38.12 -29.23 -33.16
N PRO A 32 39.42 -29.57 -33.21
CA PRO A 32 40.49 -28.58 -33.10
C PRO A 32 40.84 -27.96 -34.47
N SER A 33 41.41 -26.75 -34.39
CA SER A 33 42.21 -26.04 -35.42
C SER A 33 41.44 -25.19 -36.46
N PRO A 34 41.97 -24.05 -36.95
CA PRO A 34 43.27 -23.41 -36.70
C PRO A 34 43.17 -22.08 -35.93
N THR A 35 44.26 -21.73 -35.25
CA THR A 35 44.48 -20.41 -34.65
C THR A 35 44.52 -19.34 -35.74
N PRO A 36 43.61 -18.35 -35.78
CA PRO A 36 43.85 -17.16 -36.57
C PRO A 36 44.92 -16.33 -35.85
N THR A 37 46.11 -16.23 -36.47
CA THR A 37 47.04 -15.14 -36.18
C THR A 37 46.34 -13.84 -36.58
N ALA A 38 45.66 -13.21 -35.62
CA ALA A 38 45.21 -11.85 -35.73
C ALA A 38 46.40 -10.94 -35.41
N SER A 39 46.94 -10.31 -36.45
CA SER A 39 47.91 -9.22 -36.37
C SER A 39 47.44 -8.20 -35.33
N GLN A 40 48.28 -7.92 -34.32
CA GLN A 40 48.10 -6.78 -33.43
C GLN A 40 48.10 -5.49 -34.26
N ARG A 41 46.91 -4.99 -34.58
CA ARG A 41 46.72 -3.58 -34.84
C ARG A 41 46.53 -2.91 -33.49
N SER A 42 47.51 -2.09 -33.11
CA SER A 42 47.36 -1.09 -32.06
C SER A 42 46.26 -0.13 -32.50
N TYR A 43 45.07 -0.29 -31.94
CA TYR A 43 44.02 0.73 -31.96
C TYR A 43 43.98 1.30 -30.54
N GLY A 44 44.00 2.63 -30.45
CA GLY A 44 44.17 3.37 -29.20
C GLY A 44 43.11 3.08 -28.15
N ASP A 45 43.43 3.53 -26.93
CA ASP A 45 42.61 3.61 -25.72
C ASP A 45 41.27 2.88 -25.81
N GLY A 46 41.20 1.72 -25.14
CA GLY A 46 39.99 0.94 -24.98
C GLY A 46 38.88 1.82 -24.42
N ALA A 47 37.96 2.23 -25.28
CA ALA A 47 36.70 2.81 -24.87
C ALA A 47 35.91 1.70 -24.15
N GLU A 48 35.83 1.83 -22.83
CA GLU A 48 35.02 0.98 -21.97
C GLU A 48 33.58 1.00 -22.49
N ALA A 49 33.03 -0.18 -22.78
CA ALA A 49 31.64 -0.29 -23.20
C ALA A 49 30.76 0.29 -22.08
N PRO A 50 29.83 1.23 -22.39
CA PRO A 50 29.01 1.84 -21.35
C PRO A 50 28.24 0.74 -20.62
N ALA A 51 28.34 0.75 -19.29
CA ALA A 51 27.57 -0.16 -18.45
C ALA A 51 26.06 -0.03 -18.79
N PRO A 52 25.31 -1.14 -18.83
CA PRO A 52 23.88 -1.09 -19.11
C PRO A 52 23.22 -0.17 -18.08
N THR A 53 22.52 0.84 -18.57
CA THR A 53 21.73 1.73 -17.71
C THR A 53 20.56 0.93 -17.18
N GLU A 54 20.55 0.62 -15.89
CA GLU A 54 19.41 -0.03 -15.25
C GLU A 54 18.18 0.85 -15.44
N THR A 55 17.14 0.29 -16.06
CA THR A 55 15.85 0.98 -16.15
C THR A 55 15.28 1.03 -14.75
N PRO A 56 14.97 2.21 -14.21
CA PRO A 56 14.46 2.31 -12.85
C PRO A 56 13.15 1.54 -12.73
N GLU A 57 12.99 0.80 -11.64
CA GLU A 57 11.74 0.09 -11.35
C GLU A 57 10.56 1.07 -11.30
N PRO A 58 9.37 0.65 -11.78
CA PRO A 58 8.18 1.47 -11.71
C PRO A 58 7.78 1.67 -10.25
N VAL A 59 7.49 2.92 -9.90
CA VAL A 59 7.01 3.32 -8.58
C VAL A 59 5.55 2.90 -8.44
N VAL A 60 5.21 2.19 -7.36
CA VAL A 60 3.81 1.90 -7.01
C VAL A 60 3.08 3.21 -6.70
N ASN A 61 1.88 3.39 -7.24
CA ASN A 61 1.09 4.59 -6.99
C ASN A 61 -0.37 4.22 -6.72
N ASP A 62 -0.76 4.27 -5.44
CA ASP A 62 -2.10 3.92 -4.99
C ASP A 62 -3.20 4.84 -5.54
N LEU A 63 -2.85 6.06 -5.94
CA LEU A 63 -3.81 7.03 -6.49
C LEU A 63 -3.86 7.04 -8.02
N GLU A 64 -3.17 6.12 -8.70
CA GLU A 64 -3.06 6.12 -10.17
C GLU A 64 -4.43 6.11 -10.89
N THR A 65 -5.43 5.45 -10.30
CA THR A 65 -6.81 5.39 -10.82
C THR A 65 -7.70 6.55 -10.34
N GLY A 66 -7.10 7.59 -9.74
CA GLY A 66 -7.78 8.77 -9.18
C GLY A 66 -8.25 8.63 -7.74
N SER A 67 -8.43 7.40 -7.24
CA SER A 67 -8.74 7.14 -5.83
C SER A 67 -8.28 5.76 -5.39
N ALA A 68 -7.99 5.62 -4.09
CA ALA A 68 -7.73 4.36 -3.42
C ALA A 68 -8.86 4.07 -2.44
N LYS A 69 -9.42 2.85 -2.49
CA LYS A 69 -10.41 2.38 -1.52
C LYS A 69 -9.80 1.33 -0.62
N ARG A 70 -10.09 1.41 0.67
CA ARG A 70 -9.52 0.58 1.73
C ARG A 70 -10.59 0.17 2.72
N GLN A 71 -10.44 -1.04 3.23
CA GLN A 71 -11.20 -1.54 4.36
C GLN A 71 -10.19 -1.88 5.45
N LEU A 72 -10.31 -1.22 6.60
CA LEU A 72 -9.34 -1.30 7.69
C LEU A 72 -10.00 -1.90 8.92
N ASP A 73 -9.41 -2.97 9.45
CA ASP A 73 -9.90 -3.61 10.68
C ASP A 73 -9.30 -2.90 11.92
N ALA A 74 -10.16 -2.60 12.89
CA ALA A 74 -9.79 -2.05 14.18
C ALA A 74 -10.55 -2.80 15.28
N GLY A 75 -10.22 -4.06 15.55
CA GLY A 75 -10.97 -4.84 16.55
C GLY A 75 -12.38 -5.15 16.06
N ALA A 76 -13.41 -4.60 16.72
CA ALA A 76 -14.81 -4.82 16.35
C ALA A 76 -15.31 -3.88 15.24
N VAL A 77 -14.57 -2.78 15.00
CA VAL A 77 -14.87 -1.79 13.96
C VAL A 77 -14.17 -2.17 12.67
N VAL A 78 -14.90 -2.01 11.56
CA VAL A 78 -14.35 -1.99 10.21
C VAL A 78 -14.54 -0.60 9.65
N ALA A 79 -13.46 0.04 9.20
CA ALA A 79 -13.50 1.36 8.59
C ALA A 79 -13.37 1.24 7.07
N ASP A 80 -14.37 1.75 6.36
CA ASP A 80 -14.36 1.92 4.91
C ASP A 80 -13.83 3.32 4.60
N VAL A 81 -12.67 3.37 3.94
CA VAL A 81 -11.97 4.62 3.63
C VAL A 81 -11.76 4.76 2.14
N THR A 82 -12.02 5.96 1.61
CA THR A 82 -11.64 6.34 0.26
C THR A 82 -10.68 7.52 0.34
N TYR A 83 -9.56 7.42 -0.36
CA TYR A 83 -8.55 8.47 -0.52
C TYR A 83 -8.53 8.97 -1.95
N TRP A 84 -8.34 10.26 -2.16
CA TRP A 84 -8.18 10.85 -3.49
C TRP A 84 -7.40 12.17 -3.42
N SER A 85 -7.02 12.67 -4.59
CA SER A 85 -6.54 14.04 -4.75
C SER A 85 -7.33 14.73 -5.84
N ASP A 86 -7.73 15.97 -5.59
CA ASP A 86 -8.29 16.83 -6.64
C ASP A 86 -7.17 17.46 -7.50
N LEU A 87 -5.91 17.34 -7.07
CA LEU A 87 -4.75 17.72 -7.87
C LEU A 87 -4.32 16.53 -8.72
N ALA A 88 -4.16 16.75 -10.03
CA ALA A 88 -3.72 15.71 -10.95
C ALA A 88 -2.30 15.21 -10.58
N LEU A 89 -2.07 13.90 -10.72
CA LEU A 89 -0.83 13.27 -10.24
C LEU A 89 0.43 13.71 -11.00
N ASP A 90 0.30 14.17 -12.24
CA ASP A 90 1.39 14.82 -12.99
C ASP A 90 1.78 16.20 -12.42
N GLN A 91 0.92 16.77 -11.57
CA GLN A 91 1.16 18.00 -10.82
C GLN A 91 1.61 17.76 -9.38
N TRP A 92 1.67 16.50 -8.92
CA TRP A 92 2.25 16.13 -7.63
C TRP A 92 3.78 16.21 -7.68
N THR A 93 4.33 17.42 -7.76
CA THR A 93 5.78 17.64 -7.81
C THR A 93 6.40 17.84 -6.42
N ALA A 94 7.74 17.77 -6.35
CA ALA A 94 8.47 17.90 -5.09
C ALA A 94 8.14 19.21 -4.36
N ALA A 95 8.11 20.34 -5.08
CA ALA A 95 7.87 21.67 -4.52
C ALA A 95 6.39 22.03 -4.31
N ALA A 96 5.46 21.30 -4.92
CA ALA A 96 4.03 21.62 -4.86
C ALA A 96 3.39 21.22 -3.52
N ALA A 97 2.39 21.98 -3.09
CA ALA A 97 1.47 21.53 -2.05
C ALA A 97 0.50 20.50 -2.66
N LYS A 98 0.43 19.31 -2.05
CA LYS A 98 -0.31 18.16 -2.60
C LYS A 98 -1.49 17.82 -1.68
N PRO A 99 -2.74 18.06 -2.09
CA PRO A 99 -3.90 17.77 -1.25
C PRO A 99 -4.25 16.28 -1.27
N LEU A 100 -4.32 15.65 -0.11
CA LEU A 100 -4.87 14.31 0.09
C LEU A 100 -6.22 14.43 0.78
N SER A 101 -7.29 14.20 0.04
CA SER A 101 -8.65 14.15 0.55
C SER A 101 -9.02 12.72 0.93
N LEU A 102 -9.85 12.58 1.97
CA LEU A 102 -10.37 11.29 2.40
C LEU A 102 -11.83 11.39 2.83
N SER A 103 -12.51 10.25 2.77
CA SER A 103 -13.81 10.00 3.39
C SER A 103 -13.78 8.66 4.10
N LEU A 104 -14.31 8.62 5.31
CA LEU A 104 -14.30 7.46 6.20
C LEU A 104 -15.70 7.25 6.78
N SER A 105 -16.19 6.02 6.69
CA SER A 105 -17.35 5.55 7.44
C SER A 105 -17.00 4.22 8.11
N THR A 106 -17.77 3.82 9.11
CA THR A 106 -17.51 2.59 9.84
C THR A 106 -18.73 1.69 9.90
N THR A 107 -18.46 0.41 10.11
CA THR A 107 -19.39 -0.59 10.59
C THR A 107 -18.82 -1.25 11.85
N ILE A 108 -19.68 -1.92 12.63
CA ILE A 108 -19.27 -2.60 13.87
C ILE A 108 -19.95 -3.97 13.98
N THR A 109 -19.22 -4.97 14.48
CA THR A 109 -19.74 -6.32 14.73
C THR A 109 -19.40 -6.81 16.14
N PRO A 110 -20.39 -7.27 16.95
CA PRO A 110 -21.83 -7.18 16.70
C PRO A 110 -22.32 -5.72 16.74
N ASN A 111 -23.39 -5.43 15.99
CA ASN A 111 -24.05 -4.13 16.04
C ASN A 111 -25.22 -4.19 17.04
N ASP A 112 -24.91 -4.00 18.32
CA ASP A 112 -25.90 -4.03 19.40
C ASP A 112 -26.51 -2.63 19.67
N GLY A 113 -26.18 -1.64 18.83
CA GLY A 113 -26.65 -0.25 18.96
C GLY A 113 -25.64 0.70 19.61
N GLN A 114 -24.38 0.28 19.81
CA GLN A 114 -23.31 1.16 20.27
C GLN A 114 -22.87 2.17 19.19
N GLY A 115 -22.48 3.38 19.60
CA GLY A 115 -21.86 4.36 18.73
C GLY A 115 -20.37 4.09 18.48
N VAL A 116 -19.89 4.50 17.31
CA VAL A 116 -18.46 4.51 16.91
C VAL A 116 -18.06 5.94 16.56
N TYR A 117 -17.05 6.44 17.26
CA TYR A 117 -16.64 7.84 17.18
C TYR A 117 -15.17 7.94 16.79
N LEU A 118 -14.84 8.81 15.84
CA LEU A 118 -13.47 9.14 15.48
C LEU A 118 -12.95 10.23 16.42
N GLN A 119 -11.91 9.91 17.18
CA GLN A 119 -11.20 10.87 18.03
C GLN A 119 -10.12 11.62 17.27
N ARG A 120 -9.39 10.92 16.40
CA ARG A 120 -8.26 11.50 15.68
C ARG A 120 -8.02 10.79 14.35
N ALA A 121 -7.74 11.57 13.31
CA ALA A 121 -7.08 11.11 12.10
C ALA A 121 -5.71 11.81 12.00
N SER A 122 -4.65 11.06 11.72
CA SER A 122 -3.30 11.63 11.56
C SER A 122 -2.59 11.06 10.35
N VAL A 123 -1.79 11.90 9.68
CA VAL A 123 -0.97 11.54 8.53
C VAL A 123 0.48 11.92 8.79
N THR A 124 1.38 10.96 8.63
CA THR A 124 2.82 11.16 8.57
C THR A 124 3.29 10.91 7.14
N VAL A 125 4.06 11.84 6.57
CA VAL A 125 4.57 11.75 5.21
C VAL A 125 6.05 11.37 5.28
N VAL A 126 6.44 10.31 4.59
CA VAL A 126 7.82 9.84 4.51
C VAL A 126 8.25 9.87 3.04
N PRO A 127 9.05 10.86 2.60
CA PRO A 127 9.66 10.86 1.28
C PRO A 127 10.58 9.64 1.10
N ASP A 128 10.61 9.07 -0.10
CA ASP A 128 11.56 8.01 -0.43
C ASP A 128 13.00 8.50 -0.26
N GLY A 129 13.81 7.73 0.49
CA GLY A 129 15.18 8.11 0.86
C GLY A 129 15.30 9.33 1.78
N GLY A 130 14.20 9.88 2.30
CA GLY A 130 14.17 11.08 3.12
C GLY A 130 13.65 10.86 4.55
N GLU A 131 13.71 11.91 5.36
CA GLU A 131 13.15 11.90 6.72
C GLU A 131 11.64 12.19 6.72
N ALA A 132 10.95 11.64 7.72
CA ALA A 132 9.53 11.89 7.92
C ALA A 132 9.26 13.39 8.18
N LEU A 133 8.24 13.92 7.51
CA LEU A 133 7.73 15.27 7.77
C LEU A 133 6.96 15.32 9.10
N PRO A 134 6.78 16.50 9.71
CA PRO A 134 5.94 16.65 10.89
C PRO A 134 4.55 16.05 10.69
N VAL A 135 4.06 15.33 11.71
CA VAL A 135 2.72 14.75 11.68
C VAL A 135 1.65 15.83 11.53
N GLN A 136 0.68 15.56 10.68
CA GLN A 136 -0.55 16.34 10.58
C GLN A 136 -1.66 15.56 11.27
N GLU A 137 -2.48 16.22 12.06
CA GLU A 137 -3.60 15.58 12.73
C GLU A 137 -4.84 16.47 12.69
N ASP A 138 -5.98 15.81 12.62
CA ASP A 138 -7.27 16.37 12.97
C ASP A 138 -7.79 15.61 14.18
N ALA A 139 -7.97 16.32 15.29
CA ALA A 139 -8.41 15.78 16.56
C ALA A 139 -9.76 16.39 16.90
N SER A 140 -10.72 15.53 17.27
CA SER A 140 -12.08 15.98 17.54
C SER A 140 -12.14 16.93 18.73
N THR A 141 -12.93 17.99 18.58
CA THR A 141 -13.31 18.89 19.68
C THR A 141 -14.52 18.40 20.46
N GLU A 142 -15.20 17.34 19.98
CA GLU A 142 -16.33 16.72 20.68
C GLU A 142 -15.81 15.78 21.78
N PRO A 143 -16.43 15.75 22.99
CA PRO A 143 -15.94 14.95 24.12
C PRO A 143 -15.70 13.47 23.80
N HIS A 144 -16.48 12.90 22.88
CA HIS A 144 -16.42 11.48 22.51
C HIS A 144 -15.93 11.25 21.08
N GLY A 145 -15.75 12.30 20.29
CA GLY A 145 -15.31 12.23 18.89
C GLY A 145 -16.44 12.47 17.91
N TYR A 146 -16.13 12.47 16.62
CA TYR A 146 -17.11 12.59 15.55
C TYR A 146 -17.80 11.24 15.30
N LEU A 147 -19.13 11.19 15.29
CA LEU A 147 -19.86 9.96 14.95
C LEU A 147 -19.54 9.54 13.50
N VAL A 148 -18.98 8.35 13.34
CA VAL A 148 -18.57 7.79 12.02
C VAL A 148 -19.20 6.44 11.75
N LEU A 149 -20.12 5.98 12.59
CA LEU A 149 -20.92 4.80 12.29
C LEU A 149 -21.89 5.12 11.15
N SER A 150 -21.93 4.26 10.12
CA SER A 150 -22.82 4.44 8.97
C SER A 150 -24.27 4.71 9.43
N PRO A 151 -24.97 5.69 8.82
CA PRO A 151 -24.66 6.37 7.56
C PRO A 151 -23.78 7.63 7.71
N TYR A 152 -23.25 7.93 8.90
CA TYR A 152 -22.41 9.09 9.12
C TYR A 152 -20.98 8.83 8.63
N SER A 153 -20.36 9.87 8.07
CA SER A 153 -19.00 9.81 7.55
C SER A 153 -18.17 11.01 8.00
N TYR A 154 -16.89 10.77 8.24
CA TYR A 154 -15.86 11.79 8.38
C TYR A 154 -15.23 12.09 7.02
N SER A 155 -14.95 13.36 6.74
CA SER A 155 -14.24 13.79 5.53
C SER A 155 -13.24 14.88 5.88
N GLN A 156 -12.04 14.79 5.34
CA GLN A 156 -10.94 15.72 5.61
C GLN A 156 -9.96 15.79 4.44
N THR A 157 -9.29 16.94 4.31
CA THR A 157 -8.14 17.09 3.39
C THR A 157 -6.89 17.43 4.19
N PHE A 158 -5.83 16.65 4.00
CA PHE A 158 -4.48 16.91 4.50
C PHE A 158 -3.63 17.52 3.39
N THR A 159 -2.85 18.54 3.69
CA THR A 159 -1.99 19.20 2.70
C THR A 159 -0.56 18.73 2.88
N ILE A 160 -0.10 17.85 2.01
CA ILE A 160 1.28 17.39 2.00
C ILE A 160 2.18 18.52 1.49
N GLY A 161 3.16 18.90 2.30
CA GLY A 161 4.11 19.96 1.98
C GLY A 161 5.12 19.61 0.89
N ALA A 162 6.09 20.50 0.70
CA ALA A 162 7.23 20.23 -0.15
C ALA A 162 8.05 19.05 0.39
N VAL A 163 8.61 18.26 -0.51
CA VAL A 163 9.55 17.16 -0.22
C VAL A 163 10.89 17.45 -0.90
N PRO A 164 11.99 16.81 -0.47
CA PRO A 164 13.30 17.04 -1.07
C PRO A 164 13.31 16.83 -2.60
N ASP A 165 14.10 17.62 -3.31
CA ASP A 165 14.26 17.45 -4.76
C ASP A 165 14.79 16.04 -5.09
N GLY A 166 14.28 15.43 -6.16
CA GLY A 166 14.59 14.06 -6.55
C GLY A 166 13.82 12.97 -5.79
N THR A 167 12.94 13.34 -4.86
CA THR A 167 11.98 12.39 -4.26
C THR A 167 11.11 11.79 -5.37
N ARG A 168 11.10 10.47 -5.51
CA ARG A 168 10.33 9.75 -6.54
C ARG A 168 8.95 9.31 -6.07
N SER A 169 8.79 9.14 -4.76
CA SER A 169 7.52 8.80 -4.12
C SER A 169 7.50 9.27 -2.67
N VAL A 170 6.29 9.37 -2.13
CA VAL A 170 6.07 9.52 -0.69
C VAL A 170 5.27 8.32 -0.18
N THR A 171 5.58 7.87 1.02
CA THR A 171 4.72 6.98 1.80
C THR A 171 3.92 7.82 2.80
N LEU A 172 2.61 7.70 2.74
CA LEU A 172 1.66 8.33 3.63
C LEU A 172 1.23 7.30 4.66
N GLN A 173 1.65 7.48 5.91
CA GLN A 173 1.25 6.64 7.03
C GLN A 173 0.05 7.28 7.71
N ILE A 174 -1.11 6.64 7.62
CA ILE A 174 -2.35 7.17 8.16
C ILE A 174 -2.75 6.37 9.40
N ARG A 175 -3.21 7.05 10.45
CA ARG A 175 -3.74 6.44 11.67
C ARG A 175 -5.10 7.01 12.00
N TYR A 176 -6.03 6.14 12.35
CA TYR A 176 -7.35 6.47 12.86
C TYR A 176 -7.51 5.93 14.28
N GLU A 177 -7.92 6.81 15.19
CA GLU A 177 -8.20 6.46 16.58
C GLU A 177 -9.69 6.58 16.83
N PHE A 178 -10.33 5.45 17.14
CA PHE A 178 -11.77 5.36 17.40
C PHE A 178 -12.05 5.15 18.89
N LEU A 179 -13.19 5.66 19.34
CA LEU A 179 -13.85 5.28 20.57
C LEU A 179 -15.16 4.56 20.24
N VAL A 180 -15.33 3.38 20.81
CA VAL A 180 -16.53 2.56 20.67
C VAL A 180 -17.24 2.52 22.00
N GLN A 181 -18.54 2.86 22.04
CA GLN A 181 -19.31 2.68 23.27
C GLN A 181 -19.35 1.19 23.65
N THR A 182 -19.08 0.89 24.92
CA THR A 182 -19.05 -0.49 25.44
C THR A 182 -20.43 -1.15 25.44
N THR A 183 -21.48 -0.35 25.65
CA THR A 183 -22.90 -0.72 25.48
C THR A 183 -23.66 0.46 24.88
N PRO A 184 -24.85 0.26 24.29
CA PRO A 184 -25.69 1.37 23.82
C PRO A 184 -25.88 2.43 24.92
N THR A 185 -25.79 3.70 24.53
CA THR A 185 -25.92 4.88 25.40
C THR A 185 -24.93 4.98 26.57
N SER A 186 -23.85 4.19 26.57
CA SER A 186 -22.81 4.22 27.62
C SER A 186 -21.91 5.44 27.50
N ASP A 187 -21.42 5.92 28.66
CA ASP A 187 -20.32 6.88 28.77
C ASP A 187 -18.94 6.20 28.92
N GLU A 188 -18.90 4.87 28.86
CA GLU A 188 -17.67 4.08 28.85
C GLU A 188 -17.31 3.64 27.43
N TYR A 189 -16.07 3.91 27.03
CA TYR A 189 -15.60 3.72 25.67
C TYR A 189 -14.38 2.81 25.61
N ALA A 190 -14.34 1.93 24.59
CA ALA A 190 -13.17 1.15 24.22
C ALA A 190 -12.41 1.87 23.08
N LYS A 191 -11.10 2.04 23.25
CA LYS A 191 -10.24 2.57 22.19
C LYS A 191 -9.95 1.48 21.15
N GLN A 192 -10.11 1.83 19.88
CA GLN A 192 -9.71 1.00 18.74
C GLN A 192 -8.85 1.84 17.79
N THR A 193 -7.93 1.20 17.07
CA THR A 193 -6.99 1.90 16.19
C THR A 193 -6.82 1.14 14.90
N ALA A 194 -6.97 1.85 13.79
CA ALA A 194 -6.59 1.38 12.46
C ALA A 194 -5.41 2.19 11.95
N THR A 195 -4.57 1.55 11.13
CA THR A 195 -3.49 2.21 10.40
C THR A 195 -3.53 1.78 8.95
N ASP A 196 -3.14 2.68 8.05
CA ASP A 196 -3.00 2.41 6.63
C ASP A 196 -1.71 3.03 6.08
N SER A 197 -1.28 2.56 4.91
CA SER A 197 -0.12 3.06 4.20
C SER A 197 -0.45 3.22 2.72
N LEU A 198 -0.23 4.43 2.19
CA LEU A 198 -0.36 4.72 0.76
C LEU A 198 0.99 5.13 0.20
N THR A 199 1.37 4.59 -0.95
CA THR A 199 2.50 5.09 -1.74
C THR A 199 1.95 5.93 -2.89
N VAL A 200 2.43 7.17 -2.99
CA VAL A 200 2.05 8.07 -4.09
C VAL A 200 3.31 8.55 -4.79
N ALA A 201 3.33 8.42 -6.11
CA ALA A 201 4.44 8.90 -6.93
C ALA A 201 4.52 10.43 -6.90
N ILE A 202 5.75 10.93 -6.97
CA ILE A 202 6.04 12.34 -7.17
C ILE A 202 6.48 12.52 -8.62
N ALA A 203 5.84 13.45 -9.32
CA ALA A 203 6.19 13.83 -10.67
C ALA A 203 7.46 14.69 -10.68
N GLY A 204 8.44 14.33 -11.51
CA GLY A 204 9.71 15.03 -11.65
C GLY A 204 10.89 14.08 -11.76
#